data_AF-A0AAU7LFQ1-F1
#
_entry.id   AF-A0AAU7LFQ1-F1
#
_cell.length_a   1.000
_cell.length_b   1.000
_cell.length_c   1.000
_cell.angle_alpha   90.00
_cell.angle_beta   90.00
_cell.angle_gamma   90.00
#
_symmetry.space_group_name_H-M   'P 1'
#
loop_
_entity.id
_entity.type
_entity.pdbx_description
1 polymer ?
#
loop_
_entity_poly.entity_id
_entity_poly.type
_entity_poly.pdbx_seq_one_letter_code
_entity_poly.pdbx_strand_id
1 'polypeptide(L)'
;MKKIIWIAFAVLAALWTGLVALTLQLADWVLATIASTQVPGAAAIGSAQWQAPAWAAPWVDAGLIQSLQSGLVWLVDLLNQVLPAAGSLGTWIAVLGWLFWGFIMAALLILALILHWLAGKRPQGDDPGRQVV
;
A
#
# COMPACT_ATOMS: atom_id res chain seq x y z
N MET A 1 0.11 26.06 -14.27
CA MET A 1 -0.54 24.75 -14.56
C MET A 1 0.38 23.55 -14.35
N LYS A 2 1.53 23.46 -15.02
CA LYS A 2 2.43 22.29 -14.96
C LYS A 2 2.96 21.93 -13.56
N LYS A 3 3.26 22.93 -12.71
CA LYS A 3 3.74 22.70 -11.32
C LYS A 3 2.69 22.02 -10.43
N ILE A 4 1.41 22.37 -10.58
CA ILE A 4 0.31 21.82 -9.77
C ILE A 4 0.14 20.32 -10.05
N ILE A 5 0.26 19.89 -11.32
CA ILE A 5 0.17 18.48 -11.72
C ILE A 5 1.26 17.65 -11.01
N TRP A 6 2.49 18.17 -10.99
CA TRP A 6 3.61 17.50 -10.31
C TRP A 6 3.47 17.49 -8.78
N ILE A 7 2.93 18.56 -8.19
CA ILE A 7 2.65 18.59 -6.74
C ILE A 7 1.56 17.57 -6.39
N ALA A 8 0.46 17.51 -7.16
CA ALA A 8 -0.61 16.54 -6.95
C ALA A 8 -0.10 15.10 -7.11
N PHE A 9 0.72 14.84 -8.14
CA PHE A 9 1.39 13.56 -8.31
C PHE A 9 2.28 13.22 -7.12
N ALA A 10 3.11 14.16 -6.65
CA ALA A 10 4.00 13.93 -5.52
C ALA A 10 3.23 13.60 -4.24
N VAL A 11 2.12 14.30 -3.97
CA VAL A 11 1.26 14.02 -2.82
C VAL A 11 0.60 12.65 -2.95
N LEU A 12 0.01 12.32 -4.09
CA LEU A 12 -0.59 10.99 -4.30
C LEU A 12 0.45 9.87 -4.21
N ALA A 13 1.62 10.06 -4.80
CA ALA A 13 2.72 9.11 -4.76
C ALA A 13 3.23 8.90 -3.34
N ALA A 14 3.36 9.98 -2.56
CA ALA A 14 3.76 9.90 -1.16
C ALA A 14 2.71 9.18 -0.31
N LEU A 15 1.41 9.49 -0.49
CA LEU A 15 0.32 8.80 0.20
C LEU A 15 0.27 7.31 -0.18
N TRP A 16 0.39 6.99 -1.46
CA TRP A 16 0.40 5.63 -1.96
C TRP A 16 1.60 4.83 -1.42
N THR A 17 2.78 5.43 -1.46
CA THR A 17 4.01 4.80 -0.93
C THR A 17 3.92 4.60 0.57
N GLY A 18 3.38 5.59 1.30
CA GLY A 18 3.10 5.46 2.73
C GLY A 18 2.13 4.33 3.04
N LEU A 19 1.07 4.17 2.26
CA LEU A 19 0.09 3.10 2.43
C LEU A 19 0.70 1.71 2.19
N VAL A 20 1.51 1.55 1.15
CA VAL A 20 2.23 0.29 0.89
C VAL A 20 3.24 -0.01 2.00
N ALA A 21 4.02 0.99 2.43
CA ALA A 21 4.96 0.83 3.51
C ALA A 21 4.28 0.40 4.82
N LEU A 22 3.15 1.03 5.15
CA LEU A 22 2.33 0.66 6.31
C LEU A 22 1.83 -0.79 6.21
N THR A 23 1.38 -1.20 5.01
CA THR A 23 0.89 -2.55 4.76
C THR A 23 2.00 -3.60 4.91
N LEU A 24 3.20 -3.33 4.40
CA LEU A 24 4.36 -4.21 4.56
C LEU A 24 4.79 -4.30 6.03
N GLN A 25 4.85 -3.17 6.73
CA GLN A 25 5.20 -3.14 8.15
C GLN A 25 4.18 -3.90 9.01
N LEU A 26 2.89 -3.82 8.66
CA LEU A 26 1.84 -4.61 9.29
C LEU A 26 2.02 -6.11 9.01
N ALA A 27 2.31 -6.48 7.76
CA ALA A 27 2.54 -7.88 7.37
C ALA A 27 3.76 -8.48 8.11
N ASP A 28 4.86 -7.73 8.20
CA ASP A 28 6.06 -8.14 8.94
C ASP A 28 5.75 -8.35 10.42
N TRP A 29 4.98 -7.43 11.03
CA TRP A 29 4.53 -7.57 12.41
C TRP A 29 3.64 -8.80 12.62
N VAL A 30 2.67 -9.06 11.73
CA VAL A 30 1.83 -10.26 11.78
C VAL A 30 2.69 -11.52 11.68
N LEU A 31 3.63 -11.56 10.75
CA LEU A 31 4.49 -12.73 10.55
C LEU A 31 5.40 -12.98 11.76
N ALA A 32 5.96 -11.92 12.36
CA ALA A 32 6.75 -12.02 13.60
C ALA A 32 5.92 -12.51 14.79
N THR A 33 4.67 -12.04 14.89
CA THR A 33 3.71 -12.44 15.93
C THR A 33 3.41 -13.94 15.82
N ILE A 34 3.13 -14.42 14.62
CA ILE A 34 2.88 -15.85 14.36
C ILE A 34 4.13 -16.69 14.64
N ALA A 35 5.31 -16.25 14.18
CA ALA A 35 6.57 -16.95 14.35
C ALA A 35 6.96 -17.15 15.83
N SER A 36 6.49 -16.27 16.73
CA SER A 36 6.74 -16.38 18.17
C SER A 36 6.12 -17.61 18.84
N THR A 37 5.07 -18.18 18.24
CA THR A 37 4.28 -19.26 18.87
C THR A 37 4.87 -20.65 18.68
N GLN A 38 5.78 -20.83 17.72
CA GLN A 38 6.32 -22.14 17.31
C GLN A 38 5.24 -23.19 16.91
N VAL A 39 3.97 -22.78 16.75
CA VAL A 39 2.86 -23.65 16.33
C VAL A 39 2.69 -23.56 14.80
N PRO A 40 2.45 -24.66 14.08
CA PRO A 40 2.17 -24.62 12.64
C PRO A 40 0.75 -24.14 12.32
N GLY A 41 0.60 -23.44 11.18
CA GLY A 41 -0.69 -23.19 10.53
C GLY A 41 -1.61 -22.20 11.28
N ALA A 42 -2.91 -22.26 10.99
CA ALA A 42 -3.90 -21.33 11.53
C ALA A 42 -4.00 -21.35 13.07
N ALA A 43 -3.61 -22.46 13.71
CA ALA A 43 -3.57 -22.57 15.17
C ALA A 43 -2.59 -21.58 15.83
N ALA A 44 -1.54 -21.15 15.10
CA ALA A 44 -0.60 -20.14 15.55
C ALA A 44 -1.24 -18.75 15.74
N ILE A 45 -2.28 -18.44 14.98
CA ILE A 45 -2.98 -17.14 15.05
C ILE A 45 -3.71 -17.01 16.39
N GLY A 46 -4.32 -18.10 16.87
CA GLY A 46 -5.10 -18.13 18.11
C GLY A 46 -4.25 -18.28 19.39
N SER A 47 -3.03 -18.82 19.28
CA SER A 47 -2.11 -18.97 20.41
C SER A 47 -1.13 -17.80 20.58
N ALA A 48 -1.03 -16.93 19.56
CA ALA A 48 -0.12 -15.78 19.59
C ALA A 48 -0.57 -14.69 20.57
N GLN A 49 0.42 -14.04 21.19
CA GLN A 49 0.19 -12.81 21.95
C GLN A 49 0.21 -11.62 21.01
N TRP A 50 -0.98 -11.07 20.74
CA TRP A 50 -1.16 -9.94 19.84
C TRP A 50 -0.90 -8.61 20.56
N GLN A 51 0.38 -8.24 20.65
CA GLN A 51 0.78 -6.93 21.13
C GLN A 51 0.88 -5.98 19.94
N ALA A 52 0.03 -4.94 19.90
CA ALA A 52 0.10 -3.93 18.86
C ALA A 52 1.49 -3.22 18.89
N PRO A 53 2.14 -3.01 17.74
CA PRO A 53 3.42 -2.32 17.69
C PRO A 53 3.25 -0.86 18.10
N ALA A 54 4.33 -0.22 18.57
CA ALA A 54 4.26 1.14 19.14
C ALA A 54 3.63 2.18 18.19
N TRP A 55 3.85 2.03 16.89
CA TRP A 55 3.24 2.89 15.87
C TRP A 55 1.73 2.66 15.74
N ALA A 56 1.21 1.46 16.01
CA ALA A 56 -0.19 1.04 15.90
C ALA A 56 -0.98 1.18 17.22
N ALA A 57 -0.28 1.12 18.35
CA ALA A 57 -0.86 1.12 19.69
C ALA A 57 -1.86 2.27 19.97
N PRO A 58 -1.67 3.53 19.52
CA PRO A 58 -2.60 4.61 19.87
C PRO A 58 -3.96 4.58 19.15
N TRP A 59 -4.15 3.69 18.18
CA TRP A 59 -5.31 3.67 17.26
C TRP A 59 -5.85 2.26 17.00
N VAL A 60 -5.19 1.23 17.55
CA VAL A 60 -5.66 -0.16 17.48
C VAL A 60 -6.27 -0.55 18.82
N ASP A 61 -7.55 -0.91 18.79
CA ASP A 61 -8.27 -1.51 19.91
C ASP A 61 -8.33 -3.05 19.79
N ALA A 62 -8.86 -3.70 20.83
CA ALA A 62 -9.01 -5.15 20.85
C ALA A 62 -9.95 -5.69 19.76
N GLY A 63 -10.98 -4.94 19.37
CA GLY A 63 -11.93 -5.33 18.32
C GLY A 63 -11.30 -5.31 16.94
N LEU A 64 -10.42 -4.34 16.66
CA LEU A 64 -9.62 -4.29 15.43
C LEU A 64 -8.65 -5.47 15.35
N ILE A 65 -7.98 -5.81 16.45
CA ILE A 65 -7.10 -6.99 16.50
C ILE A 65 -7.90 -8.27 16.25
N GLN A 66 -9.07 -8.41 16.85
CA GLN A 66 -9.91 -9.59 16.67
C GLN A 66 -10.43 -9.72 15.23
N SER A 67 -10.78 -8.60 14.59
CA SER A 67 -11.17 -8.54 13.18
C SER A 67 -10.00 -8.92 12.26
N LEU A 68 -8.77 -8.52 12.61
CA LEU A 68 -7.58 -8.92 11.89
C LEU A 68 -7.32 -10.43 12.02
N GLN A 69 -7.41 -10.98 13.24
CA GLN A 69 -7.23 -12.42 13.49
C GLN A 69 -8.21 -13.26 12.67
N SER A 70 -9.50 -12.90 12.67
CA SER A 70 -10.52 -13.64 11.90
C SER A 70 -10.28 -13.55 10.39
N GLY A 71 -9.88 -12.38 9.88
CA GLY A 71 -9.48 -12.20 8.49
C GLY A 71 -8.25 -13.04 8.11
N LEU A 72 -7.27 -13.14 9.00
CA LEU A 72 -6.08 -13.97 8.78
C LEU A 72 -6.39 -15.46 8.78
N VAL A 73 -7.26 -15.94 9.68
CA VAL A 73 -7.71 -17.34 9.67
C VAL A 73 -8.41 -17.67 8.34
N TRP A 74 -9.34 -16.81 7.91
CA TRP A 74 -10.03 -16.96 6.62
C TRP A 74 -9.04 -16.97 5.44
N LEU A 75 -8.03 -16.10 5.47
CA LEU A 75 -7.00 -16.03 4.44
C LEU A 75 -6.14 -17.29 4.40
N VAL A 76 -5.72 -17.81 5.55
CA VAL A 76 -4.94 -19.06 5.63
C VAL A 76 -5.75 -20.24 5.12
N ASP A 77 -7.04 -20.31 5.45
CA ASP A 77 -7.94 -21.35 4.94
C ASP A 77 -8.10 -21.28 3.42
N LEU A 78 -8.20 -20.09 2.84
CA LEU A 78 -8.21 -19.92 1.39
C LEU A 78 -6.87 -20.29 0.76
N LEU A 79 -5.75 -19.89 1.34
CA LEU A 79 -4.43 -20.22 0.79
C LEU A 79 -4.17 -21.73 0.84
N ASN A 80 -4.54 -22.41 1.91
CA ASN A 80 -4.43 -23.87 2.01
C ASN A 80 -5.23 -24.59 0.91
N GLN A 81 -6.33 -24.00 0.42
CA GLN A 81 -7.12 -24.56 -0.68
C GLN A 81 -6.48 -24.35 -2.05
N VAL A 82 -5.76 -23.24 -2.25
CA VAL A 82 -5.25 -22.83 -3.56
C VAL A 82 -3.78 -23.23 -3.76
N LEU A 83 -2.98 -23.28 -2.70
CA LEU A 83 -1.53 -23.49 -2.74
C LEU A 83 -1.11 -24.60 -1.77
N PRO A 84 -1.19 -25.89 -2.17
CA PRO A 84 -0.79 -27.00 -1.32
C PRO A 84 0.72 -27.06 -1.01
N ALA A 85 1.56 -26.31 -1.73
CA ALA A 85 3.02 -26.51 -1.71
C ALA A 85 3.89 -25.30 -2.13
N ALA A 86 3.40 -24.06 -2.09
CA ALA A 86 4.22 -22.92 -2.51
C ALA A 86 5.08 -22.36 -1.36
N GLY A 87 6.29 -21.91 -1.69
CA GLY A 87 7.32 -21.44 -0.75
C GLY A 87 6.90 -20.31 0.21
N SER A 88 7.85 -19.85 1.04
CA SER A 88 7.55 -19.04 2.23
C SER A 88 6.62 -17.85 1.95
N LEU A 89 5.53 -17.76 2.71
CA LEU A 89 4.49 -16.72 2.59
C LEU A 89 5.06 -15.30 2.57
N GLY A 90 6.09 -15.04 3.40
CA GLY A 90 6.75 -13.74 3.47
C GLY A 90 7.38 -13.30 2.14
N THR A 91 7.95 -14.24 1.37
CA THR A 91 8.52 -13.93 0.04
C THR A 91 7.43 -13.51 -0.95
N TRP A 92 6.30 -14.21 -0.96
CA TRP A 92 5.17 -13.88 -1.84
C TRP A 92 4.53 -12.54 -1.48
N ILE A 93 4.36 -12.26 -0.19
CA ILE A 93 3.83 -10.98 0.29
C ILE A 93 4.73 -9.83 -0.18
N ALA A 94 6.05 -9.96 -0.02
CA ALA A 94 6.99 -8.95 -0.47
C ALA A 94 6.92 -8.73 -1.98
N VAL A 95 6.94 -9.82 -2.77
CA VAL A 95 6.89 -9.75 -4.24
C VAL A 95 5.58 -9.12 -4.73
N LEU A 96 4.44 -9.53 -4.19
CA LEU A 96 3.13 -8.98 -4.55
C LEU A 96 3.00 -7.52 -4.13
N GLY A 97 3.52 -7.15 -2.95
CA GLY A 97 3.57 -5.78 -2.48
C GLY A 97 4.34 -4.86 -3.43
N TRP A 98 5.53 -5.29 -3.87
CA TRP A 98 6.34 -4.55 -4.84
C TRP A 98 5.70 -4.47 -6.24
N LEU A 99 5.09 -5.55 -6.72
CA LEU A 99 4.34 -5.58 -7.98
C LEU A 99 3.19 -4.58 -7.96
N PHE A 100 2.38 -4.61 -6.90
CA PHE A 100 1.21 -3.74 -6.76
C PHE A 100 1.62 -2.27 -6.64
N TRP A 101 2.65 -1.99 -5.83
CA TRP A 101 3.21 -0.64 -5.70
C TRP A 101 3.72 -0.11 -7.03
N GLY A 102 4.58 -0.89 -7.72
CA GLY A 102 5.23 -0.48 -8.96
C GLY A 102 4.23 -0.24 -10.08
N PHE A 103 3.21 -1.09 -10.19
CA PHE A 103 2.15 -0.94 -11.18
C PHE A 103 1.35 0.36 -11.00
N ILE A 104 0.90 0.65 -9.78
CA ILE A 104 0.14 1.86 -9.47
C ILE A 104 1.01 3.11 -9.62
N MET A 105 2.28 3.07 -9.19
CA MET A 105 3.23 4.18 -9.38
C MET A 105 3.48 4.47 -10.85
N ALA A 106 3.67 3.44 -11.68
CA ALA A 106 3.82 3.59 -13.12
C ALA A 106 2.57 4.23 -13.74
N ALA A 107 1.38 3.79 -13.36
CA ALA A 107 0.12 4.36 -13.83
C ALA A 107 -0.02 5.85 -13.45
N LEU A 108 0.28 6.21 -12.19
CA LEU A 108 0.26 7.60 -11.72
C LEU A 108 1.27 8.48 -12.48
N LEU A 109 2.46 7.96 -12.75
CA LEU A 109 3.50 8.68 -13.50
C LEU A 109 3.09 8.90 -14.96
N ILE A 110 2.58 7.87 -15.63
CA ILE A 110 2.05 7.97 -17.00
C ILE A 110 0.95 9.02 -17.06
N LEU A 111 0.02 9.00 -16.10
CA LEU A 111 -1.05 9.98 -16.02
C LEU A 111 -0.51 11.40 -15.87
N ALA A 112 0.45 11.62 -14.95
CA ALA A 112 1.09 12.92 -14.75
C ALA A 112 1.79 13.43 -16.03
N LEU A 113 2.46 12.56 -16.77
CA LEU A 113 3.11 12.90 -18.04
C LEU A 113 2.08 13.31 -19.11
N ILE A 114 0.97 12.57 -19.24
CA ILE A 114 -0.12 12.89 -20.17
C ILE A 114 -0.72 14.25 -19.84
N LEU A 115 -1.05 14.50 -18.57
CA LEU A 115 -1.60 15.78 -18.12
C LEU A 115 -0.61 16.94 -18.32
N HIS A 116 0.68 16.72 -18.07
CA HIS A 116 1.71 17.73 -18.30
C HIS A 116 1.82 18.11 -19.77
N TRP A 117 1.82 17.11 -20.65
CA TRP A 117 1.87 17.30 -22.10
C TRP A 117 0.63 18.04 -22.60
N LEU A 118 -0.56 17.65 -22.15
CA LEU A 118 -1.82 18.29 -22.52
C LEU A 118 -1.91 19.74 -22.00
N ALA A 119 -1.39 20.00 -20.79
CA ALA A 119 -1.29 21.36 -20.24
C ALA A 119 -0.27 22.23 -20.97
N GLY A 120 0.75 21.64 -21.62
CA GLY A 120 1.69 22.33 -22.48
C GLY A 120 1.16 22.65 -23.88
N LYS A 121 0.10 21.96 -24.32
CA LYS A 121 -0.58 22.23 -25.58
C LYS A 121 -1.67 23.30 -25.52
N ARG A 122 -2.01 23.79 -24.33
CA ARG A 122 -2.94 24.93 -24.19
C ARG A 122 -2.23 26.18 -24.72
N PRO A 123 -2.72 26.81 -25.81
CA PRO A 123 -2.21 28.11 -26.23
C PRO A 123 -2.38 29.07 -25.06
N GLN A 124 -1.36 29.88 -24.76
CA GLN A 124 -1.55 31.10 -23.99
C GLN A 124 -2.43 32.02 -24.85
N GLY A 125 -3.75 31.83 -24.74
CA GLY A 125 -4.73 32.78 -25.24
C GLY A 125 -4.68 34.01 -24.36
N ASP A 126 -4.57 35.15 -25.04
CA ASP A 126 -4.64 36.54 -24.57
C ASP A 126 -3.35 37.18 -24.03
N ASP A 127 -2.50 37.59 -24.98
CA ASP A 127 -1.97 38.96 -24.92
C ASP A 127 -2.02 39.64 -26.31
N PRO A 128 -3.11 40.38 -26.61
CA PRO A 128 -3.05 41.52 -27.51
C PRO A 128 -3.22 42.82 -26.70
N GLY A 129 -2.50 42.96 -25.59
CA GLY A 129 -2.46 44.14 -24.73
C GLY A 129 -1.45 45.21 -25.16
N ARG A 130 -0.90 45.18 -26.38
CA ARG A 130 -0.09 46.28 -26.92
C ARG A 130 -0.96 47.32 -27.63
N GLN A 131 -1.79 48.01 -26.87
CA GLN A 131 -2.16 49.39 -27.19
C GLN A 131 -1.33 50.33 -26.33
N VAL A 132 -0.36 51.00 -26.93
CA VAL A 132 0.12 52.32 -26.48
C VAL A 132 0.66 53.08 -27.69
N VAL A 133 -0.21 54.00 -28.14
CA VAL A 133 -0.02 55.26 -28.88
C VAL A 133 0.75 55.23 -30.19
#